data_AF-A0A2W4RL91-F1
#
_entry.id   AF-A0A2W4RL91-F1
#
_cell.length_a   1.000
_cell.length_b   1.000
_cell.length_c   1.000
_cell.angle_alpha   90.00
_cell.angle_beta   90.00
_cell.angle_gamma   90.00
#
_symmetry.space_group_name_H-M   'P 1'
#
loop_
_entity.id
_entity.type
_entity.pdbx_description
1 polymer ?
#
loop_
_entity_poly.entity_id
_entity_poly.type
_entity_poly.pdbx_seq_one_letter_code
_entity_poly.pdbx_strand_id
1 'polypeptide(L)'
;MTGPTQAFLDHLKAAATSAHEAENSLRKRMAEEIARLERQRAFAYRRLNLMNEVAKAVASAENEEAAVARGLAVLRSELGWTTETETRKATLERFERVARATFAGLSPNEGAETAPDLADELSGFETWYEATYGKPFWVLFDQEIQEIPLVEPS
;
A
#
# COMPACT_ATOMS: atom_id res chain seq x y z
N MET A 1 6.26 -62.18 -0.40
CA MET A 1 5.09 -61.80 0.42
C MET A 1 5.61 -60.99 1.59
N THR A 2 5.28 -59.70 1.66
CA THR A 2 5.66 -58.85 2.80
C THR A 2 4.91 -59.32 4.04
N GLY A 3 5.62 -59.55 5.15
CA GLY A 3 4.99 -60.00 6.40
C GLY A 3 4.08 -58.93 7.03
N PRO A 4 3.12 -59.32 7.88
CA PRO A 4 2.13 -58.40 8.47
C PRO A 4 2.77 -57.23 9.24
N THR A 5 3.87 -57.47 9.94
CA THR A 5 4.63 -56.42 10.64
C THR A 5 5.19 -55.36 9.69
N GLN A 6 5.74 -55.79 8.54
CA GLN A 6 6.30 -54.86 7.56
C GLN A 6 5.19 -54.02 6.91
N ALA A 7 4.04 -54.63 6.58
CA ALA A 7 2.88 -53.91 6.07
C ALA A 7 2.37 -52.84 7.06
N PHE A 8 2.38 -53.15 8.36
CA PHE A 8 2.04 -52.17 9.40
C PHE A 8 3.05 -51.01 9.47
N LEU A 9 4.36 -51.28 9.42
CA LEU A 9 5.39 -50.25 9.41
C LEU A 9 5.32 -49.36 8.15
N ASP A 10 5.04 -49.95 6.99
CA ASP A 10 4.87 -49.21 5.74
C ASP A 10 3.65 -48.26 5.83
N HIS A 11 2.56 -48.71 6.46
CA HIS A 11 1.39 -47.86 6.72
C HIS A 11 1.73 -46.70 7.67
N LEU A 12 2.44 -46.95 8.77
CA LEU A 12 2.87 -45.89 9.68
C LEU A 12 3.79 -44.88 8.99
N LYS A 13 4.71 -45.35 8.13
CA LYS A 13 5.58 -44.48 7.33
C LYS A 13 4.77 -43.62 6.37
N ALA A 14 3.79 -44.20 5.68
CA ALA A 14 2.91 -43.44 4.79
C ALA A 14 2.11 -42.37 5.56
N ALA A 15 1.59 -42.71 6.75
CA ALA A 15 0.90 -41.76 7.61
C ALA A 15 1.82 -40.62 8.07
N ALA A 16 3.06 -40.93 8.47
CA ALA A 16 4.05 -39.93 8.88
C ALA A 16 4.42 -38.97 7.72
N THR A 17 4.66 -39.50 6.52
CA THR A 17 4.93 -38.69 5.32
C THR A 17 3.73 -37.80 4.98
N SER A 18 2.52 -38.35 4.98
CA SER A 18 1.30 -37.59 4.68
C SER A 18 1.07 -36.45 5.68
N ALA A 19 1.30 -36.71 6.98
CA ALA A 19 1.21 -35.68 8.01
C ALA A 19 2.23 -34.55 7.79
N HIS A 20 3.47 -34.88 7.43
CA HIS A 20 4.51 -33.90 7.12
C HIS A 20 4.17 -33.04 5.90
N GLU A 21 3.65 -33.65 4.83
CA GLU A 21 3.22 -32.94 3.63
C GLU A 21 2.04 -31.99 3.90
N ALA A 22 1.07 -32.44 4.71
CA ALA A 22 -0.07 -31.63 5.13
C ALA A 22 0.36 -30.43 5.96
N GLU A 23 1.26 -30.62 6.92
CA GLU A 23 1.84 -29.56 7.74
C GLU A 23 2.59 -28.53 6.87
N ASN A 24 3.47 -28.99 5.97
CA ASN A 24 4.22 -28.10 5.08
C ASN A 24 3.30 -27.30 4.15
N SER A 25 2.26 -27.94 3.62
CA SER A 25 1.26 -27.28 2.78
C SER A 25 0.46 -26.23 3.57
N LEU A 26 0.14 -26.50 4.84
CA LEU A 26 -0.49 -25.52 5.71
C LEU A 26 0.46 -24.34 6.01
N ARG A 27 1.72 -24.61 6.35
CA ARG A 27 2.73 -23.56 6.59
C ARG A 27 2.89 -22.63 5.40
N LYS A 28 2.96 -23.17 4.17
CA LYS A 28 3.05 -22.36 2.94
C LYS A 28 1.84 -21.44 2.78
N ARG A 29 0.63 -21.98 2.89
CA ARG A 29 -0.61 -21.16 2.79
C ARG A 29 -0.68 -20.09 3.87
N MET A 30 -0.29 -20.41 5.10
CA MET A 30 -0.25 -19.42 6.18
C MET A 30 0.77 -18.32 5.92
N ALA A 31 1.97 -18.67 5.44
CA ALA A 31 2.99 -17.69 5.09
C ALA A 31 2.52 -16.73 3.98
N GLU A 32 1.88 -17.26 2.93
CA GLU A 32 1.29 -16.47 1.85
C GLU A 32 0.20 -15.52 2.36
N GLU A 33 -0.67 -16.01 3.25
CA GLU A 33 -1.76 -15.23 3.82
C GLU A 33 -1.25 -14.14 4.77
N ILE A 34 -0.25 -14.45 5.60
CA ILE A 34 0.44 -13.47 6.45
C ILE A 34 1.04 -12.36 5.57
N ALA A 35 1.80 -12.72 4.53
CA ALA A 35 2.40 -11.74 3.63
C ALA A 35 1.35 -10.89 2.88
N ARG A 36 0.18 -11.45 2.56
CA ARG A 36 -0.94 -10.71 1.98
C ARG A 36 -1.48 -9.68 2.97
N LEU A 37 -1.75 -10.09 4.22
CA LEU A 37 -2.26 -9.22 5.28
C LEU A 37 -1.26 -8.12 5.66
N GLU A 38 0.04 -8.43 5.70
CA GLU A 38 1.09 -7.46 5.98
C GLU A 38 1.17 -6.37 4.91
N ARG A 39 1.07 -6.75 3.62
CA ARG A 39 1.01 -5.77 2.52
C ARG A 39 -0.24 -4.90 2.61
N GLN A 40 -1.40 -5.49 2.89
CA GLN A 40 -2.64 -4.72 3.08
C GLN A 40 -2.51 -3.72 4.23
N ARG A 41 -1.93 -4.15 5.36
CA ARG A 41 -1.66 -3.28 6.51
C ARG A 41 -0.72 -2.14 6.13
N ALA A 42 0.39 -2.44 5.46
CA ALA A 42 1.37 -1.44 5.04
C ALA A 42 0.73 -0.39 4.11
N PHE A 43 -0.05 -0.81 3.12
CA PHE A 43 -0.74 0.10 2.22
C PHE A 43 -1.78 0.98 2.94
N ALA A 44 -2.53 0.40 3.88
CA ALA A 44 -3.49 1.16 4.68
C ALA A 44 -2.82 2.29 5.49
N TYR A 45 -1.70 2.00 6.16
CA TYR A 45 -0.95 3.02 6.90
C TYR A 45 -0.31 4.06 5.98
N ARG A 46 0.22 3.68 4.82
CA ARG A 46 0.76 4.64 3.84
C ARG A 46 -0.31 5.60 3.34
N ARG A 47 -1.50 5.08 3.00
CA ARG A 47 -2.65 5.90 2.62
C ARG A 47 -3.01 6.90 3.70
N LEU A 48 -3.16 6.42 4.94
CA LEU A 48 -3.49 7.26 6.08
C LEU A 48 -2.44 8.36 6.29
N ASN A 49 -1.16 8.00 6.29
CA ASN A 49 -0.07 8.94 6.54
C ASN A 49 0.02 10.00 5.44
N LEU A 50 -0.01 9.60 4.17
CA LEU A 50 0.01 10.55 3.05
C LEU A 50 -1.18 11.51 3.14
N MET A 51 -2.40 10.98 3.32
CA MET A 51 -3.60 11.84 3.34
C MET A 51 -3.64 12.77 4.55
N ASN A 52 -3.09 12.36 5.69
CA ASN A 52 -2.92 13.26 6.84
C ASN A 52 -1.97 14.42 6.53
N GLU A 53 -0.83 14.16 5.90
CA GLU A 53 0.12 15.23 5.55
C GLU A 53 -0.44 16.14 4.45
N VAL A 54 -1.13 15.57 3.45
CA VAL A 54 -1.84 16.36 2.43
C VAL A 54 -2.90 17.24 3.07
N ALA A 55 -3.73 16.70 3.96
CA ALA A 55 -4.78 17.48 4.65
C ALA A 55 -4.19 18.63 5.47
N LYS A 56 -3.10 18.40 6.22
CA LYS A 56 -2.40 19.46 6.98
C LYS A 56 -1.87 20.55 6.05
N ALA A 57 -1.21 20.18 4.96
CA ALA A 57 -0.64 21.13 4.01
C ALA A 57 -1.73 21.96 3.32
N VAL A 58 -2.81 21.30 2.91
CA VAL A 58 -3.96 21.91 2.25
C VAL A 58 -4.73 22.85 3.19
N ALA A 59 -4.92 22.50 4.47
CA ALA A 59 -5.65 23.30 5.46
C ALA A 59 -5.04 24.71 5.68
N SER A 60 -3.74 24.87 5.43
CA SER A 60 -3.04 26.14 5.59
C SER A 60 -3.08 27.03 4.34
N ALA A 61 -3.67 26.55 3.24
CA ALA A 61 -3.71 27.25 1.96
C ALA A 61 -4.78 28.34 1.93
N GLU A 62 -4.49 29.44 1.25
CA GLU A 62 -5.36 30.61 1.17
C GLU A 62 -6.49 30.43 0.15
N ASN A 63 -6.28 29.57 -0.84
CA ASN A 63 -7.20 29.30 -1.94
C ASN A 63 -6.93 27.90 -2.53
N GLU A 64 -7.82 27.46 -3.41
CA GLU A 64 -7.76 26.12 -4.01
C GLU A 64 -6.47 25.89 -4.81
N GLU A 65 -5.99 26.87 -5.57
CA GLU A 65 -4.76 26.72 -6.36
C GLU A 65 -3.54 26.51 -5.45
N ALA A 66 -3.43 27.30 -4.38
CA ALA A 66 -2.40 27.14 -3.37
C ALA A 66 -2.51 25.79 -2.64
N ALA A 67 -3.74 25.32 -2.37
CA ALA A 67 -3.99 24.01 -1.77
C ALA A 67 -3.49 22.87 -2.67
N VAL A 68 -3.84 22.90 -3.96
CA VAL A 68 -3.37 21.91 -4.93
C VAL A 68 -1.85 21.90 -5.00
N ALA A 69 -1.21 23.06 -5.15
CA ALA A 69 0.24 23.17 -5.22
C ALA A 69 0.92 22.57 -3.96
N ARG A 70 0.38 22.85 -2.77
CA ARG A 70 0.89 22.30 -1.50
C ARG A 70 0.68 20.80 -1.38
N GLY A 71 -0.50 20.28 -1.75
CA GLY A 71 -0.79 18.85 -1.76
C GLY A 71 0.15 18.07 -2.70
N LEU A 72 0.39 18.61 -3.91
CA LEU A 72 1.36 18.03 -4.85
C LEU A 72 2.80 18.08 -4.33
N ALA A 73 3.18 19.16 -3.63
CA ALA A 73 4.50 19.29 -3.02
C ALA A 73 4.73 18.24 -1.92
N VAL A 74 3.73 17.97 -1.07
CA VAL A 74 3.77 16.87 -0.09
C VAL A 74 4.00 15.54 -0.80
N LEU A 75 3.19 15.24 -1.83
CA LEU A 75 3.33 13.98 -2.57
C LEU A 75 4.74 13.81 -3.19
N ARG A 76 5.29 14.86 -3.81
CA ARG A 76 6.66 14.81 -4.36
C ARG A 76 7.69 14.55 -3.26
N SER A 77 7.56 15.21 -2.11
CA SER A 77 8.46 15.08 -0.97
C SER A 77 8.45 13.67 -0.40
N GLU A 78 7.25 13.13 -0.11
CA GLU A 78 7.06 11.79 0.45
C GLU A 78 7.63 10.68 -0.47
N LEU A 79 7.57 10.89 -1.78
CA LEU A 79 8.12 9.96 -2.78
C LEU A 79 9.59 10.22 -3.13
N GLY A 80 10.24 11.24 -2.54
CA GLY A 80 11.62 11.60 -2.83
C GLY A 80 11.84 12.01 -4.30
N TRP A 81 10.83 12.57 -4.97
CA TRP A 81 10.92 12.93 -6.38
C TRP A 81 11.63 14.25 -6.58
N THR A 82 12.88 14.18 -7.04
CA THR A 82 13.72 15.35 -7.35
C THR A 82 13.81 15.68 -8.83
N THR A 83 13.40 14.75 -9.70
CA THR A 83 13.42 14.92 -11.16
C THR A 83 12.05 14.69 -11.77
N GLU A 84 11.77 15.35 -12.88
CA GLU A 84 10.54 15.14 -13.63
C GLU A 84 10.69 13.99 -14.63
N THR A 85 9.68 13.13 -14.69
CA THR A 85 9.49 12.12 -15.73
C THR A 85 8.03 12.15 -16.16
N GLU A 86 7.72 11.67 -17.37
CA GLU A 86 6.33 11.64 -17.86
C GLU A 86 5.39 10.89 -16.90
N THR A 87 5.85 9.78 -16.32
CA THR A 87 5.10 9.04 -15.29
C THR A 87 4.81 9.89 -14.05
N ARG A 88 5.83 10.60 -13.53
CA ARG A 88 5.68 11.44 -12.34
C ARG A 88 4.74 12.61 -12.62
N LYS A 89 4.88 13.24 -13.79
CA LYS A 89 4.00 14.33 -14.24
C LYS A 89 2.55 13.87 -14.33
N ALA A 90 2.27 12.78 -15.05
CA ALA A 90 0.92 12.22 -15.16
C ALA A 90 0.34 11.82 -13.79
N THR A 91 1.17 11.28 -12.90
CA THR A 91 0.75 10.93 -11.52
C THR A 91 0.33 12.18 -10.74
N LEU A 92 1.12 13.25 -10.81
CA LEU A 92 0.82 14.50 -10.12
C LEU A 92 -0.44 15.18 -10.68
N GLU A 93 -0.55 15.25 -12.01
CA GLU A 93 -1.74 15.78 -12.69
C GLU A 93 -3.02 15.04 -12.26
N ARG A 94 -2.94 13.71 -12.12
CA ARG A 94 -4.08 12.93 -11.64
C ARG A 94 -4.37 13.16 -10.15
N PHE A 95 -3.33 13.30 -9.34
CA PHE A 95 -3.45 13.54 -7.90
C PHE A 95 -3.99 14.94 -7.56
N GLU A 96 -3.97 15.90 -8.49
CA GLU A 96 -4.61 17.21 -8.29
C GLU A 96 -6.05 17.10 -7.83
N ARG A 97 -6.82 16.13 -8.35
CA ARG A 97 -8.22 15.91 -7.98
C ARG A 97 -8.38 15.56 -6.51
N VAL A 98 -7.48 14.72 -5.99
CA VAL A 98 -7.44 14.34 -4.57
C VAL A 98 -7.14 15.58 -3.71
N ALA A 99 -6.18 16.41 -4.13
CA ALA A 99 -5.84 17.64 -3.42
C ALA A 99 -7.00 18.65 -3.40
N ARG A 100 -7.70 18.84 -4.53
CA ARG A 100 -8.91 19.68 -4.63
C ARG A 100 -10.03 19.16 -3.74
N ALA A 101 -10.31 17.86 -3.78
CA ALA A 101 -11.34 17.25 -2.92
C ALA A 101 -11.01 17.38 -1.43
N THR A 102 -9.73 17.26 -1.07
CA THR A 102 -9.26 17.49 0.30
C THR A 102 -9.53 18.94 0.75
N PHE A 103 -9.23 19.93 -0.11
CA PHE A 103 -9.49 21.34 0.20
C PHE A 103 -10.98 21.64 0.35
N ALA A 104 -11.80 21.14 -0.57
CA ALA A 104 -13.25 21.30 -0.54
C ALA A 104 -13.89 20.68 0.72
N GLY A 105 -13.36 19.55 1.20
CA GLY A 105 -13.82 18.91 2.43
C GLY A 105 -13.49 19.68 3.72
N LEU A 106 -12.45 20.52 3.70
CA LEU A 106 -12.03 21.34 4.85
C LEU A 106 -12.74 22.70 4.93
N SER A 107 -13.19 23.21 3.80
CA SER A 107 -13.96 24.45 3.68
C SER A 107 -15.23 24.17 2.90
N PRO A 108 -16.30 23.66 3.54
CA PRO A 108 -17.57 23.44 2.86
C PRO A 108 -18.09 24.80 2.38
N ASN A 109 -17.96 25.05 1.08
CA ASN A 109 -18.43 26.28 0.47
C ASN A 109 -19.97 26.25 0.54
N GLU A 110 -20.59 27.19 1.26
CA GLU A 110 -22.04 27.21 1.55
C GLU A 110 -22.96 27.31 0.30
N GLY A 111 -22.40 27.23 -0.92
CA GLY A 111 -23.13 27.25 -2.19
C GLY A 111 -22.73 26.20 -3.22
N ALA A 112 -21.89 25.22 -2.87
CA ALA A 112 -21.54 24.12 -3.78
C ALA A 112 -22.53 22.96 -3.61
N GLU A 113 -23.35 22.68 -4.63
CA GLU A 113 -24.42 21.67 -4.56
C GLU A 113 -23.94 20.23 -4.32
N THR A 114 -22.65 19.91 -4.54
CA THR A 114 -22.02 18.68 -4.05
C THR A 114 -20.50 18.85 -4.05
N ALA A 115 -19.85 18.85 -2.88
CA ALA A 115 -18.39 18.81 -2.83
C ALA A 115 -17.90 17.44 -3.38
N PRO A 116 -16.80 17.38 -4.14
CA PRO A 116 -16.25 16.12 -4.62
C PRO A 116 -15.89 15.20 -3.45
N ASP A 117 -16.31 13.94 -3.51
CA ASP A 117 -16.04 12.95 -2.47
C ASP A 117 -14.55 12.56 -2.50
N LEU A 118 -13.84 12.89 -1.42
CA LEU A 118 -12.43 12.57 -1.26
C LEU A 118 -12.16 11.06 -1.33
N ALA A 119 -13.07 10.24 -0.80
CA ALA A 119 -12.91 8.78 -0.84
C ALA A 119 -12.95 8.26 -2.28
N ASP A 120 -13.86 8.78 -3.10
CA ASP A 120 -14.00 8.42 -4.50
C ASP A 120 -12.83 8.91 -5.35
N GLU A 121 -12.36 10.14 -5.15
CA GLU A 121 -11.21 10.67 -5.90
C GLU A 121 -9.91 9.91 -5.57
N LEU A 122 -9.70 9.56 -4.30
CA LEU A 122 -8.53 8.77 -3.89
C LEU A 122 -8.61 7.34 -4.44
N SER A 123 -9.76 6.68 -4.33
CA SER A 123 -9.99 5.34 -4.90
C SER A 123 -9.83 5.34 -6.43
N GLY A 124 -10.34 6.37 -7.10
CA GLY A 124 -10.21 6.56 -8.54
C GLY A 124 -8.76 6.79 -8.98
N PHE A 125 -7.99 7.55 -8.20
CA PHE A 125 -6.55 7.72 -8.41
C PHE A 125 -5.79 6.39 -8.28
N GLU A 126 -6.02 5.63 -7.21
CA GLU A 126 -5.37 4.33 -6.98
C GLU A 126 -5.68 3.34 -8.11
N THR A 127 -6.96 3.23 -8.48
CA THR A 127 -7.42 2.36 -9.58
C THR A 127 -6.78 2.74 -10.91
N TRP A 128 -6.72 4.04 -11.22
CA TRP A 128 -6.07 4.53 -12.43
C TRP A 128 -4.57 4.19 -12.46
N TYR A 129 -3.86 4.38 -11.34
CA TYR A 129 -2.43 4.13 -11.27
C TYR A 129 -2.12 2.65 -11.52
N GLU A 130 -2.88 1.76 -10.87
CA GLU A 130 -2.73 0.32 -11.04
C GLU A 130 -3.04 -0.13 -12.48
N ALA A 131 -4.11 0.38 -13.08
CA ALA A 131 -4.44 0.09 -14.47
C ALA A 131 -3.38 0.59 -15.46
N THR A 132 -2.74 1.72 -15.18
CA THR A 132 -1.76 2.37 -16.06
C THR A 132 -0.38 1.72 -15.97
N TYR A 133 0.05 1.33 -14.77
CA TYR A 133 1.43 0.88 -14.51
C TYR A 133 1.55 -0.58 -14.05
N GLY A 134 0.43 -1.30 -13.90
CA GLY A 134 0.38 -2.72 -13.55
C GLY A 134 0.79 -3.03 -12.11
N LYS A 135 0.88 -2.02 -11.24
CA LYS A 135 1.25 -2.17 -9.83
C LYS A 135 0.51 -1.15 -8.96
N PRO A 136 0.18 -1.48 -7.71
CA PRO A 136 -0.45 -0.54 -6.79
C PRO A 136 0.44 0.67 -6.54
N PHE A 137 -0.13 1.87 -6.45
CA PHE A 137 0.61 3.11 -6.19
C PHE A 137 1.46 3.04 -4.91
N TRP A 138 0.92 2.41 -3.86
CA TRP A 138 1.54 2.34 -2.53
C TRP A 138 2.87 1.57 -2.47
N VAL A 139 3.24 0.83 -3.53
CA VAL A 139 4.58 0.20 -3.64
C VAL A 139 5.68 1.24 -3.87
N LEU A 140 5.35 2.45 -4.32
CA LEU A 140 6.34 3.51 -4.50
C LEU A 140 6.93 3.99 -3.15
N PHE A 141 6.24 3.71 -2.05
CA PHE A 141 6.67 4.01 -0.69
C PHE A 141 7.50 2.87 -0.06
N ASP A 142 7.79 1.79 -0.80
CA ASP A 142 8.66 0.69 -0.34
C ASP A 142 10.15 1.09 -0.31
N GLN A 143 10.51 2.32 0.09
CA GLN A 143 11.92 2.59 0.40
C GLN A 143 12.34 1.59 1.48
N GLU A 144 13.24 0.66 1.11
CA GLU A 144 13.81 -0.32 2.03
C GLU A 144 14.33 0.45 3.24
N ILE A 145 13.69 0.25 4.40
CA ILE A 145 14.35 0.50 5.67
C ILE A 145 15.51 -0.48 5.67
N GLN A 146 16.71 -0.02 5.32
CA GLN A 146 17.91 -0.79 5.61
C GLN A 146 17.95 -0.92 7.13
N GLU A 147 17.62 -2.10 7.65
CA GLU A 147 17.92 -2.45 9.03
C GLU A 147 19.44 -2.32 9.19
N ILE A 148 19.87 -1.29 9.91
CA ILE A 148 21.28 -1.13 10.25
C ILE A 148 21.67 -2.39 11.04
N PRO A 149 22.64 -3.20 10.58
CA PRO A 149 23.05 -4.37 11.32
C PRO A 149 23.53 -3.93 12.70
N LEU A 150 22.96 -4.53 13.76
CA LEU A 150 23.35 -4.29 15.13
C LEU A 150 24.82 -4.72 15.28
N VAL A 151 25.77 -3.78 15.23
CA VAL A 151 27.18 -4.08 15.49
C VAL A 151 27.31 -4.26 17.00
N GLU A 152 27.58 -5.48 17.45
CA GLU A 152 27.97 -5.72 18.84
C GLU A 152 29.32 -5.03 19.12
N PRO A 153 29.43 -4.19 20.17
CA PRO A 153 30.70 -3.57 20.52
C PRO A 153 31.69 -4.64 20.99
N SER A 154 32.91 -4.59 20.43
CA SER A 154 34.05 -5.46 20.74
C SER A 154 34.66 -5.20 22.11
#